data_AF-E4MVM0-F1
#
_entry.id   AF-E4MVM0-F1
#
_cell.length_a   1.000
_cell.length_b   1.000
_cell.length_c   1.000
_cell.angle_alpha   90.00
_cell.angle_beta   90.00
_cell.angle_gamma   90.00
#
_symmetry.space_group_name_H-M   'P 1'
#
loop_
_entity.id
_entity.type
_entity.pdbx_description
1 polymer ?
#
loop_
_entity_poly.entity_id
_entity_poly.type
_entity_poly.pdbx_seq_one_letter_code
_entity_poly.pdbx_strand_id
1 'polypeptide(L)'
;MTSIIDAAVPYRSPEKAISSSSYPADSASGPVDAVIFAGISLVLGTACRQLFNGTRVPYTVVLLVIGIVLGSLEYGTNHNLGKMGHGIRIWNDINSDLLLAVFLPALLFESSFSMDVHQIKRCLGQMVLLAGPGVLISTFCIGSFLKLSFPYNWDWKTSLLLGGLLGATDPVAVVALLKELGASKKLTTIIDGESLMNDGVSVVVFQLFFRMVMGNNSDWGSIIKFLVQNSFGAVGIGIAFGIASVLWLRFVFNDIVVQITVTLSVSYFAYYTAQEWAGVSGILTVMTLGII
;
A
#
# COMPACT_ATOMS: atom_id res chain seq x y z
N MET A 1 36.84 37.08 7.71
CA MET A 1 37.76 37.94 8.48
C MET A 1 36.96 38.48 9.67
N THR A 2 37.33 38.05 10.90
CA THR A 2 37.00 38.60 12.26
C THR A 2 35.52 38.80 12.64
N SER A 3 34.87 38.05 13.54
CA SER A 3 35.07 37.72 14.99
C SER A 3 34.89 38.88 15.98
N ILE A 4 33.83 38.82 16.79
CA ILE A 4 33.65 39.32 18.19
C ILE A 4 32.45 38.47 18.72
N ILE A 5 32.60 37.30 19.34
CA ILE A 5 32.95 36.95 20.74
C ILE A 5 32.43 37.95 21.80
N ASP A 6 31.72 37.39 22.80
CA ASP A 6 31.43 37.92 24.14
C ASP A 6 30.11 38.67 24.37
N ALA A 7 29.05 37.90 24.64
CA ALA A 7 28.16 38.21 25.75
C ALA A 7 27.90 36.93 26.56
N ALA A 8 28.37 36.96 27.80
CA ALA A 8 28.60 35.85 28.69
C ALA A 8 27.33 35.25 29.32
N VAL A 9 27.33 33.93 29.52
CA VAL A 9 26.54 33.23 30.56
C VAL A 9 27.48 32.23 31.24
N PRO A 10 27.57 32.18 32.59
CA PRO A 10 28.67 31.52 33.29
C PRO A 10 28.50 30.00 33.40
N TYR A 11 29.66 29.35 33.39
CA TYR A 11 29.95 27.92 33.43
C TYR A 11 29.66 27.25 34.78
N ARG A 12 29.09 26.03 34.77
CA ARG A 12 29.53 24.90 35.63
C ARG A 12 28.97 23.55 35.17
N SER A 13 29.81 22.73 34.54
CA SER A 13 29.62 21.27 34.50
C SER A 13 30.16 20.64 35.79
N PRO A 14 29.45 19.67 36.38
CA PRO A 14 30.07 18.68 37.25
C PRO A 14 29.72 17.28 36.74
N GLU A 15 30.51 16.80 35.79
CA GLU A 15 30.78 15.37 35.69
C GLU A 15 31.55 14.98 36.96
N LYS A 16 31.07 13.99 37.72
CA LYS A 16 31.60 13.46 39.01
C LYS A 16 31.14 14.14 40.31
N ALA A 17 29.94 13.79 40.75
CA ALA A 17 29.64 13.49 42.16
C ALA A 17 28.41 12.56 42.21
N ILE A 18 28.58 11.29 41.83
CA ILE A 18 28.43 10.15 42.75
C ILE A 18 27.20 10.28 43.68
N SER A 19 26.06 9.87 43.16
CA SER A 19 25.04 9.08 43.87
C SER A 19 24.32 8.25 42.79
N SER A 20 24.84 7.10 42.38
CA SER A 20 24.47 5.79 42.96
C SER A 20 22.99 5.68 43.37
N SER A 21 22.07 6.09 42.48
CA SER A 21 20.77 5.43 42.37
C SER A 21 20.85 4.44 41.21
N SER A 22 21.12 3.19 41.55
CA SER A 22 21.08 2.03 40.67
C SER A 22 19.68 1.86 40.08
N TYR A 23 19.44 2.48 38.92
CA TYR A 23 18.44 2.02 37.97
C TYR A 23 19.10 0.93 37.11
N PRO A 24 18.50 -0.25 36.93
CA PRO A 24 19.08 -1.27 36.06
C PRO A 24 19.16 -0.71 34.64
N ALA A 25 20.30 -0.89 34.00
CA ALA A 25 20.53 -0.61 32.59
C ALA A 25 19.82 -1.64 31.70
N ASP A 26 18.50 -1.76 31.85
CA ASP A 26 17.65 -2.59 31.01
C ASP A 26 16.88 -1.73 30.01
N SER A 27 17.25 -1.93 28.74
CA SER A 27 16.48 -1.67 27.51
C SER A 27 16.32 -0.23 27.01
N ALA A 28 17.40 0.36 26.52
CA ALA A 28 17.27 1.24 25.37
C ALA A 28 16.65 0.42 24.22
N SER A 29 15.52 0.87 23.68
CA SER A 29 14.86 0.24 22.53
C SER A 29 15.84 0.17 21.36
N GLY A 30 16.29 -1.03 21.03
CA GLY A 30 17.34 -1.24 20.03
C GLY A 30 16.73 -1.60 18.67
N PRO A 31 17.44 -1.37 17.56
CA PRO A 31 17.02 -1.85 16.24
C PRO A 31 16.83 -3.37 16.20
N VAL A 32 17.47 -4.10 17.12
CA VAL A 32 17.30 -5.54 17.30
C VAL A 32 15.85 -5.91 17.69
N ASP A 33 15.18 -5.10 18.53
CA ASP A 33 13.80 -5.38 18.96
C ASP A 33 12.82 -5.30 17.79
N ALA A 34 13.05 -4.36 16.86
CA ALA A 34 12.27 -4.23 15.63
C ALA A 34 12.46 -5.44 14.69
N VAL A 35 13.69 -5.94 14.55
CA VAL A 35 13.98 -7.13 13.73
C VAL A 35 13.37 -8.39 14.35
N ILE A 36 13.45 -8.54 15.67
CA ILE A 36 12.84 -9.66 16.40
C ILE A 36 11.32 -9.63 16.22
N PHE A 37 10.68 -8.46 16.37
CA PHE A 37 9.25 -8.32 16.15
C PHE A 37 8.84 -8.64 14.71
N ALA A 38 9.62 -8.21 13.72
CA ALA A 38 9.39 -8.57 12.32
C ALA A 38 9.48 -10.09 12.11
N GLY A 39 10.50 -10.75 12.67
CA GLY A 39 10.66 -12.20 12.63
C GLY A 39 9.49 -12.95 13.28
N ILE A 40 9.05 -12.51 14.46
CA ILE A 40 7.89 -13.08 15.14
C ILE A 40 6.62 -12.89 14.30
N SER A 41 6.44 -11.71 13.69
CA SER A 41 5.28 -11.41 12.85
C SER A 41 5.22 -12.31 11.61
N LEU A 42 6.37 -12.62 10.99
CA LEU A 42 6.46 -13.57 9.89
C LEU A 42 6.14 -15.01 10.33
N VAL A 43 6.68 -15.45 11.47
CA VAL A 43 6.38 -16.77 12.04
C VAL A 43 4.90 -16.89 12.40
N LEU A 44 4.32 -15.86 13.00
CA LEU A 44 2.90 -15.79 13.31
C LEU A 44 2.05 -15.84 12.03
N GLY A 45 2.44 -15.08 10.99
CA GLY A 45 1.81 -15.11 9.67
C GLY A 45 1.78 -16.50 9.04
N THR A 46 2.94 -17.17 9.03
CA THR A 46 3.08 -18.53 8.47
C THR A 46 2.33 -19.57 9.31
N ALA A 47 2.38 -19.48 10.64
CA ALA A 47 1.64 -20.35 11.54
C ALA A 47 0.12 -20.18 11.37
N CYS A 48 -0.37 -18.94 11.30
CA CYS A 48 -1.79 -18.66 11.03
C CYS A 48 -2.21 -19.22 9.67
N ARG A 49 -1.42 -18.99 8.62
CA ARG A 49 -1.71 -19.55 7.30
C ARG A 49 -1.77 -21.08 7.33
N GLN A 50 -0.84 -21.74 8.01
CA GLN A 50 -0.80 -23.21 8.09
C GLN A 50 -1.96 -23.79 8.92
N LEU A 51 -2.29 -23.18 10.06
CA LEU A 51 -3.34 -23.66 10.97
C LEU A 51 -4.74 -23.43 10.42
N PHE A 52 -4.95 -22.30 9.73
CA PHE A 52 -6.24 -21.92 9.19
C PHE A 52 -6.42 -22.32 7.71
N ASN A 53 -5.41 -22.96 7.10
CA ASN A 53 -5.53 -23.51 5.75
C ASN A 53 -6.62 -24.58 5.71
N GLY A 54 -7.63 -24.39 4.86
CA GLY A 54 -8.79 -25.31 4.76
C GLY A 54 -9.90 -25.07 5.81
N THR A 55 -9.77 -24.07 6.67
CA THR A 55 -10.89 -23.60 7.52
C THR A 55 -11.74 -22.57 6.77
N ARG A 56 -12.96 -22.29 7.27
CA ARG A 56 -13.86 -21.29 6.66
C ARG A 56 -13.43 -19.83 6.90
N VAL A 57 -12.42 -19.59 7.74
CA VAL A 57 -12.03 -18.24 8.17
C VAL A 57 -10.79 -17.81 7.38
N PRO A 58 -10.82 -16.66 6.67
CA PRO A 58 -9.64 -16.13 5.98
C PRO A 58 -8.52 -15.80 6.98
N TYR A 59 -7.30 -16.27 6.71
CA TYR A 59 -6.15 -16.06 7.59
C TYR A 59 -5.79 -14.57 7.77
N THR A 60 -6.12 -13.71 6.80
CA THR A 60 -5.93 -12.25 6.87
C THR A 60 -6.78 -11.63 7.98
N VAL A 61 -8.01 -12.10 8.17
CA VAL A 61 -8.89 -11.65 9.25
C VAL A 61 -8.34 -12.09 10.60
N VAL A 62 -7.82 -13.31 10.71
CA VAL A 62 -7.17 -13.80 11.94
C VAL A 62 -5.95 -12.95 12.29
N LEU A 63 -5.11 -12.63 11.30
CA LEU A 63 -3.94 -11.78 11.50
C LEU A 63 -4.32 -10.35 11.93
N LEU A 64 -5.38 -9.78 11.34
CA LEU A 64 -5.90 -8.49 11.77
C LEU A 64 -6.33 -8.51 13.24
N VAL A 65 -7.09 -9.53 13.65
CA VAL A 65 -7.53 -9.69 15.04
C VAL A 65 -6.33 -9.83 15.99
N ILE A 66 -5.33 -10.64 15.64
CA ILE A 66 -4.11 -10.77 16.47
C ILE A 66 -3.38 -9.43 16.56
N GLY A 67 -3.24 -8.70 15.45
CA GLY A 67 -2.63 -7.36 15.44
C GLY A 67 -3.37 -6.37 16.35
N ILE A 68 -4.71 -6.36 16.29
CA ILE A 68 -5.56 -5.54 17.18
C ILE A 68 -5.35 -5.93 18.63
N VAL A 69 -5.31 -7.23 18.96
CA VAL A 69 -5.09 -7.71 20.33
C VAL A 69 -3.70 -7.31 20.84
N LEU A 70 -2.64 -7.51 20.04
CA LEU A 70 -1.28 -7.15 20.41
C LEU A 70 -1.13 -5.63 20.60
N GLY A 71 -1.67 -4.84 19.69
CA GLY A 71 -1.68 -3.38 19.81
C GLY A 71 -2.49 -2.90 21.01
N SER A 72 -3.66 -3.49 21.26
CA SER A 72 -4.50 -3.16 22.42
C SER A 72 -3.84 -3.56 23.74
N LEU A 73 -3.10 -4.67 23.78
CA LEU A 73 -2.39 -5.08 24.99
C LEU A 73 -1.25 -4.12 25.32
N GLU A 74 -0.50 -3.68 24.30
CA GLU A 74 0.63 -2.76 24.47
C GLU A 74 0.20 -1.32 24.79
N TYR A 75 -0.83 -0.80 24.10
CA TYR A 75 -1.28 0.59 24.29
C TYR A 75 -2.42 0.74 25.30
N GLY A 76 -3.19 -0.32 25.55
CA GLY A 76 -4.37 -0.29 26.42
C GLY A 76 -4.13 -0.80 27.84
N THR A 77 -3.00 -1.46 28.12
CA THR A 77 -2.67 -2.01 29.45
C THR A 77 -1.37 -1.42 29.97
N ASN A 78 -1.24 -1.23 31.29
CA ASN A 78 0.04 -0.89 31.94
C ASN A 78 1.06 -2.06 31.94
N HIS A 79 0.74 -3.17 31.27
CA HIS A 79 1.66 -4.29 31.09
C HIS A 79 2.60 -3.95 29.94
N ASN A 80 3.86 -3.65 30.24
CA ASN A 80 4.88 -3.56 29.21
C ASN A 80 5.15 -4.97 28.65
N LEU A 81 4.91 -5.21 27.35
CA LEU A 81 5.27 -6.49 26.68
C LEU A 81 6.80 -6.69 26.54
N GLY A 82 7.60 -5.94 27.29
CA GLY A 82 9.07 -5.94 27.23
C GLY A 82 9.57 -5.70 25.81
N LYS A 83 10.47 -6.57 25.34
CA LYS A 83 11.11 -6.45 24.01
C LYS A 83 10.12 -6.52 22.85
N MET A 84 9.04 -7.31 22.96
CA MET A 84 8.00 -7.37 21.93
C MET A 84 7.23 -6.04 21.85
N GLY A 85 6.91 -5.46 23.00
CA GLY A 85 6.26 -4.15 23.07
C GLY A 85 7.10 -3.03 22.46
N HIS A 86 8.41 -3.03 22.74
CA HIS A 86 9.35 -2.09 22.12
C HIS A 86 9.39 -2.25 20.60
N GLY A 87 9.40 -3.49 20.09
CA GLY A 87 9.34 -3.77 18.65
C GLY A 87 8.04 -3.23 18.01
N ILE A 88 6.89 -3.44 18.66
CA ILE A 88 5.59 -2.89 18.21
C ILE A 88 5.65 -1.37 18.11
N ARG A 89 6.17 -0.68 19.13
CA ARG A 89 6.30 0.79 19.13
C ARG A 89 7.17 1.30 18.00
N ILE A 90 8.34 0.67 17.78
CA ILE A 90 9.24 1.06 16.68
C ILE A 90 8.53 0.91 15.33
N TRP A 91 7.83 -0.22 15.10
CA TRP A 91 7.10 -0.45 13.86
C TRP A 91 5.91 0.49 13.66
N ASN A 92 5.21 0.86 14.75
CA ASN A 92 4.13 1.83 14.70
C ASN A 92 4.62 3.24 14.39
N ASP A 93 5.83 3.60 14.82
CA ASP A 93 6.44 4.90 14.54
C ASP A 93 7.07 5.00 13.14
N ILE A 94 7.13 3.90 12.38
CA ILE A 94 7.52 3.93 10.97
C ILE A 94 6.46 4.70 10.19
N ASN A 95 6.91 5.63 9.35
CA ASN A 95 6.03 6.39 8.47
C ASN A 95 5.24 5.43 7.55
N SER A 96 3.91 5.48 7.62
CA SER A 96 3.02 4.62 6.84
C SER A 96 3.19 4.80 5.33
N ASP A 97 3.45 6.03 4.87
CA ASP A 97 3.69 6.29 3.45
C ASP A 97 4.97 5.61 2.98
N LEU A 98 6.03 5.61 3.79
CA LEU A 98 7.26 4.89 3.49
C LEU A 98 7.02 3.38 3.42
N LEU A 99 6.22 2.83 4.35
CA LEU A 99 5.88 1.41 4.33
C LEU A 99 5.16 1.04 3.03
N LEU A 100 4.15 1.81 2.63
CA LEU A 100 3.44 1.61 1.37
C LEU A 100 4.39 1.80 0.18
N ALA A 101 5.21 2.84 0.18
CA ALA A 101 6.13 3.15 -0.90
C ALA A 101 7.18 2.04 -1.12
N VAL A 102 7.60 1.36 -0.05
CA VAL A 102 8.52 0.21 -0.13
C VAL A 102 7.83 -1.06 -0.61
N PHE A 103 6.65 -1.42 -0.09
CA PHE A 103 6.04 -2.73 -0.37
C PHE A 103 5.12 -2.73 -1.60
N LEU A 104 4.42 -1.63 -1.86
CA LEU A 104 3.35 -1.58 -2.85
C LEU A 104 3.85 -1.83 -4.29
N PRO A 105 4.96 -1.24 -4.78
CA PRO A 105 5.42 -1.49 -6.15
C PRO A 105 5.73 -2.97 -6.41
N ALA A 106 6.37 -3.65 -5.45
CA ALA A 106 6.68 -5.07 -5.57
C ALA A 106 5.43 -5.95 -5.57
N LEU A 107 4.49 -5.71 -4.66
CA LEU A 107 3.24 -6.47 -4.55
C LEU A 107 2.33 -6.31 -5.78
N LEU A 108 2.24 -5.08 -6.31
CA LEU A 108 1.48 -4.81 -7.53
C LEU A 108 2.13 -5.44 -8.75
N PHE A 109 3.47 -5.35 -8.85
CA PHE A 109 4.20 -5.95 -9.95
C PHE A 109 4.04 -7.48 -9.96
N GLU A 110 4.19 -8.14 -8.81
CA GLU A 110 4.02 -9.58 -8.68
C GLU A 110 2.60 -10.03 -9.08
N SER A 111 1.57 -9.33 -8.56
CA SER A 111 0.17 -9.58 -8.92
C SER A 111 -0.04 -9.49 -10.44
N SER A 112 0.48 -8.43 -11.07
CA SER A 112 0.33 -8.18 -12.51
C SER A 112 1.08 -9.19 -13.37
N PHE A 113 2.33 -9.47 -12.99
CA PHE A 113 3.26 -10.34 -13.73
C PHE A 113 2.82 -11.80 -13.69
N SER A 114 2.11 -12.22 -12.64
CA SER A 114 1.57 -13.57 -12.51
C SER A 114 0.36 -13.86 -13.42
N MET A 115 -0.24 -12.83 -14.03
CA MET A 115 -1.46 -12.97 -14.83
C MET A 115 -1.18 -13.49 -16.25
N ASP A 116 -2.09 -14.31 -16.78
CA ASP A 116 -2.04 -14.79 -18.16
C ASP A 116 -2.47 -13.69 -19.15
N VAL A 117 -1.52 -13.14 -19.89
CA VAL A 117 -1.72 -12.07 -20.88
C VAL A 117 -2.74 -12.44 -21.96
N HIS A 118 -2.82 -13.71 -22.37
CA HIS A 118 -3.80 -14.15 -23.36
C HIS A 118 -5.22 -14.08 -22.80
N GLN A 119 -5.40 -14.47 -21.53
CA GLN A 119 -6.68 -14.34 -20.84
C GLN A 119 -7.05 -12.88 -20.58
N ILE A 120 -6.09 -12.04 -20.18
CA ILE A 120 -6.29 -10.60 -20.00
C ILE A 120 -6.82 -9.98 -21.30
N LYS A 121 -6.17 -10.21 -22.44
CA LYS A 121 -6.61 -9.66 -23.74
C LYS A 121 -8.04 -10.06 -24.10
N ARG A 122 -8.45 -11.29 -23.76
CA ARG A 122 -9.81 -11.79 -24.01
C ARG A 122 -10.85 -11.19 -23.07
N CYS A 123 -10.46 -10.79 -21.86
CA CYS A 123 -11.37 -10.33 -20.80
C CYS A 123 -11.24 -8.84 -20.48
N LEU A 124 -10.33 -8.11 -21.14
CA LEU A 124 -10.00 -6.72 -20.85
C LEU A 124 -11.22 -5.81 -20.82
N GLY A 125 -12.15 -5.98 -21.76
CA GLY A 125 -13.39 -5.21 -21.79
C GLY A 125 -14.25 -5.40 -20.53
N GLN A 126 -14.30 -6.62 -19.98
CA GLN A 126 -15.03 -6.91 -18.74
C GLN A 126 -14.30 -6.29 -17.54
N MET A 127 -12.98 -6.45 -17.47
CA MET A 127 -12.15 -5.87 -16.41
C MET A 127 -12.30 -4.35 -16.35
N VAL A 128 -12.19 -3.66 -17.49
CA VAL A 128 -12.34 -2.19 -17.57
C VAL A 128 -13.75 -1.75 -17.24
N LEU A 129 -14.78 -2.51 -17.63
CA LEU A 129 -16.18 -2.19 -17.32
C LEU A 129 -16.47 -2.30 -15.81
N LEU A 130 -15.91 -3.31 -15.15
CA LEU A 130 -16.05 -3.50 -13.71
C LEU A 130 -15.21 -2.47 -12.93
N ALA A 131 -13.93 -2.32 -13.27
CA ALA A 131 -13.00 -1.46 -12.53
C ALA A 131 -13.16 0.04 -12.82
N GLY A 132 -13.69 0.44 -13.97
CA GLY A 132 -13.93 1.85 -14.28
C GLY A 132 -15.31 2.29 -13.77
N PRO A 133 -16.38 2.08 -14.55
CA PRO A 133 -17.74 2.42 -14.15
C PRO A 133 -18.19 1.79 -12.82
N GLY A 134 -17.87 0.51 -12.58
CA GLY A 134 -18.30 -0.18 -11.36
C GLY A 134 -17.76 0.48 -10.09
N VAL A 135 -16.50 0.94 -10.10
CA VAL A 135 -15.89 1.65 -8.97
C VAL A 135 -16.50 3.01 -8.75
N LEU A 136 -16.82 3.75 -9.82
CA LEU A 136 -17.52 5.03 -9.71
C LEU A 136 -18.93 4.85 -9.13
N ILE A 137 -19.65 3.83 -9.57
CA ILE A 137 -20.98 3.49 -9.03
C ILE A 137 -20.87 3.10 -7.56
N SER A 138 -19.92 2.22 -7.22
CA SER A 138 -19.66 1.79 -5.83
C SER A 138 -19.35 2.98 -4.93
N THR A 139 -18.44 3.86 -5.37
CA THR A 139 -18.08 5.09 -4.66
C THR A 139 -19.30 5.97 -4.42
N PHE A 140 -20.15 6.16 -5.42
CA PHE A 140 -21.34 6.98 -5.30
C PHE A 140 -22.38 6.35 -4.37
N CYS A 141 -22.59 5.03 -4.45
CA CYS A 141 -23.48 4.29 -3.57
C CYS A 141 -23.01 4.37 -2.10
N ILE A 142 -21.75 4.06 -1.83
CA ILE A 142 -21.16 4.10 -0.49
C ILE A 142 -21.17 5.55 0.04
N GLY A 143 -20.74 6.52 -0.77
CA GLY A 143 -20.73 7.93 -0.37
C GLY A 143 -22.12 8.49 -0.08
N SER A 144 -23.12 8.14 -0.89
CA SER A 144 -24.52 8.52 -0.65
C SER A 144 -25.08 7.87 0.61
N PHE A 145 -24.79 6.57 0.81
CA PHE A 145 -25.17 5.86 2.02
C PHE A 145 -24.57 6.51 3.26
N LEU A 146 -23.29 6.87 3.23
CA LEU A 146 -22.60 7.55 4.33
C LEU A 146 -23.23 8.91 4.64
N LYS A 147 -23.49 9.72 3.61
CA LYS A 147 -24.09 11.06 3.73
C LYS A 147 -25.49 11.02 4.33
N LEU A 148 -26.29 10.02 3.98
CA LEU A 148 -27.70 9.91 4.38
C LEU A 148 -27.90 9.16 5.71
N SER A 149 -27.02 8.22 6.04
CA SER A 149 -27.21 7.34 7.20
C SER A 149 -26.53 7.85 8.47
N PHE A 150 -25.40 8.56 8.35
CA PHE A 150 -24.65 9.02 9.51
C PHE A 150 -24.87 10.52 9.80
N PRO A 151 -25.08 10.91 11.07
CA PRO A 151 -25.36 12.29 11.46
C PRO A 151 -24.07 13.14 11.59
N TYR A 152 -23.07 12.92 10.74
CA TYR A 152 -21.77 13.63 10.84
C TYR A 152 -21.74 14.98 10.11
N ASN A 153 -22.82 15.37 9.43
CA ASN A 153 -22.93 16.62 8.65
C ASN A 153 -21.79 16.81 7.61
N TRP A 154 -21.21 15.72 7.11
CA TRP A 154 -20.15 15.76 6.10
C TRP A 154 -20.65 16.32 4.78
N ASP A 155 -19.80 17.07 4.07
CA ASP A 155 -20.12 17.49 2.71
C ASP A 155 -20.13 16.27 1.75
N TRP A 156 -20.75 16.43 0.58
CA TRP A 156 -20.77 15.39 -0.47
C TRP A 156 -19.36 14.97 -0.86
N LYS A 157 -18.43 15.92 -0.96
CA LYS A 157 -17.03 15.67 -1.30
C LYS A 157 -16.35 14.75 -0.28
N THR A 158 -16.56 15.00 1.00
CA THR A 158 -16.01 14.19 2.10
C THR A 158 -16.61 12.78 2.12
N SER A 159 -17.92 12.69 1.87
CA SER A 159 -18.62 11.40 1.86
C SER A 159 -18.18 10.54 0.66
N LEU A 160 -18.03 11.15 -0.51
CA LEU A 160 -17.53 10.49 -1.72
C LEU A 160 -16.02 10.20 -1.65
N LEU A 161 -15.24 11.01 -0.94
CA LEU A 161 -13.85 10.72 -0.63
C LEU A 161 -13.72 9.40 0.13
N LEU A 162 -14.52 9.22 1.20
CA LEU A 162 -14.54 7.97 1.94
C LEU A 162 -15.11 6.82 1.09
N GLY A 163 -16.11 7.10 0.25
CA GLY A 163 -16.62 6.12 -0.73
C GLY A 163 -15.55 5.62 -1.70
N GLY A 164 -14.68 6.50 -2.19
CA GLY A 164 -13.57 6.15 -3.08
C GLY A 164 -12.47 5.38 -2.35
N LEU A 165 -12.18 5.73 -1.08
CA LEU A 165 -11.25 4.99 -0.23
C LEU A 165 -11.72 3.55 0.01
N LEU A 166 -13.02 3.36 0.22
CA LEU A 166 -13.64 2.05 0.44
C LEU A 166 -13.98 1.30 -0.86
N GLY A 167 -13.73 1.92 -2.02
CA GLY A 167 -14.03 1.35 -3.33
C GLY A 167 -13.09 0.21 -3.74
N ALA A 168 -11.85 0.23 -3.23
CA ALA A 168 -10.85 -0.81 -3.48
C ALA A 168 -11.27 -2.14 -2.83
N THR A 169 -11.26 -3.22 -3.62
CA THR A 169 -11.68 -4.56 -3.20
C THR A 169 -10.52 -5.54 -3.35
N ASP A 170 -10.27 -6.31 -2.30
CA ASP A 170 -9.30 -7.41 -2.33
C ASP A 170 -10.03 -8.77 -2.36
N PRO A 171 -10.04 -9.47 -3.50
CA PRO A 171 -10.71 -10.75 -3.65
C PRO A 171 -9.79 -11.92 -3.29
N VAL A 172 -8.57 -11.73 -2.75
CA VAL A 172 -7.58 -12.80 -2.52
C VAL A 172 -8.20 -14.02 -1.82
N ALA A 173 -9.00 -13.81 -0.78
CA ALA A 173 -9.68 -14.91 -0.07
C ALA A 173 -10.73 -15.62 -0.93
N VAL A 174 -11.50 -14.86 -1.72
CA VAL A 174 -12.54 -15.40 -2.60
C VAL A 174 -11.94 -16.14 -3.79
N VAL A 175 -10.86 -15.61 -4.38
CA VAL A 175 -10.14 -16.22 -5.50
C VAL A 175 -9.52 -17.55 -5.08
N ALA A 176 -8.92 -17.62 -3.89
CA ALA A 176 -8.37 -18.87 -3.36
C ALA A 176 -9.46 -19.95 -3.26
N LEU A 177 -10.61 -19.61 -2.66
CA LEU A 177 -11.75 -20.53 -2.56
C LEU A 177 -12.29 -20.94 -3.93
N LEU A 178 -12.43 -20.00 -4.87
CA LEU A 178 -12.92 -20.30 -6.22
C LEU A 178 -11.97 -21.24 -6.97
N LYS A 179 -10.65 -21.08 -6.80
CA LYS A 179 -9.64 -22.00 -7.36
C LYS A 179 -9.79 -23.42 -6.79
N GLU A 180 -10.00 -23.56 -5.48
CA GLU A 180 -10.27 -24.85 -4.83
C GLU A 180 -11.56 -25.50 -5.35
N LEU A 181 -12.58 -24.71 -5.66
CA LEU A 181 -13.85 -25.16 -6.22
C LEU A 181 -13.80 -25.44 -7.74
N GLY A 182 -12.63 -25.34 -8.37
CA GLY A 182 -12.44 -25.65 -9.80
C GLY A 182 -12.85 -24.52 -10.75
N ALA A 183 -12.82 -23.26 -10.30
CA ALA A 183 -13.10 -22.12 -11.16
C ALA A 183 -12.19 -22.09 -12.40
N SER A 184 -12.76 -21.70 -13.54
CA SER A 184 -12.00 -21.57 -14.78
C SER A 184 -10.91 -20.50 -14.65
N LYS A 185 -9.76 -20.72 -15.32
CA LYS A 185 -8.68 -19.73 -15.42
C LYS A 185 -9.19 -18.35 -15.86
N LYS A 186 -10.19 -18.32 -16.76
CA LYS A 186 -10.84 -17.09 -17.23
C LYS A 186 -11.48 -16.32 -16.08
N LEU A 187 -12.26 -16.99 -15.23
CA LEU A 187 -12.94 -16.35 -14.10
C LEU A 187 -11.93 -15.82 -13.08
N THR A 188 -10.89 -16.59 -12.78
CA THR A 188 -9.78 -16.14 -11.93
C THR A 188 -9.11 -14.89 -12.51
N THR A 189 -8.73 -14.88 -13.78
CA THR A 189 -8.09 -13.71 -14.41
C THR A 189 -8.99 -12.48 -14.40
N ILE A 190 -10.31 -12.65 -14.59
CA ILE A 190 -11.25 -11.54 -14.51
C ILE A 190 -11.26 -10.94 -13.10
N ILE A 191 -11.33 -11.78 -12.06
CA ILE A 191 -11.41 -11.30 -10.67
C ILE A 191 -10.07 -10.68 -10.23
N ASP A 192 -8.95 -11.34 -10.48
CA ASP A 192 -7.61 -10.81 -10.14
C ASP A 192 -7.36 -9.48 -10.87
N GLY A 193 -7.74 -9.41 -12.15
CA GLY A 193 -7.57 -8.22 -12.97
C GLY A 193 -8.53 -7.08 -12.63
N GLU A 194 -9.77 -7.40 -12.26
CA GLU A 194 -10.75 -6.40 -11.80
C GLU A 194 -10.30 -5.75 -10.51
N SER A 195 -9.88 -6.53 -9.52
CA SER A 195 -9.35 -6.02 -8.26
C SER A 195 -8.11 -5.13 -8.45
N LEU A 196 -7.15 -5.58 -9.26
CA LEU A 196 -5.93 -4.81 -9.49
C LEU A 196 -6.19 -3.49 -10.24
N MET A 197 -7.10 -3.51 -11.23
CA MET A 197 -7.54 -2.26 -11.88
C MET A 197 -8.35 -1.39 -10.91
N ASN A 198 -9.19 -2.00 -10.08
CA ASN A 198 -10.00 -1.31 -9.08
C ASN A 198 -9.11 -0.55 -8.09
N ASP A 199 -8.05 -1.16 -7.56
CA ASP A 199 -7.08 -0.48 -6.68
C ASP A 199 -6.53 0.79 -7.34
N GLY A 200 -6.16 0.68 -8.62
CA GLY A 200 -5.64 1.79 -9.40
C GLY A 200 -6.66 2.90 -9.64
N VAL A 201 -7.91 2.55 -9.98
CA VAL A 201 -9.00 3.51 -10.22
C VAL A 201 -9.47 4.14 -8.91
N SER A 202 -9.60 3.36 -7.84
CA SER A 202 -10.00 3.82 -6.51
C SER A 202 -9.03 4.85 -5.96
N VAL A 203 -7.72 4.68 -6.14
CA VAL A 203 -6.73 5.71 -5.77
C VAL A 203 -6.90 6.99 -6.61
N VAL A 204 -7.18 6.89 -7.91
CA VAL A 204 -7.45 8.08 -8.75
C VAL A 204 -8.72 8.80 -8.28
N VAL A 205 -9.78 8.07 -7.97
CA VAL A 205 -11.04 8.61 -7.46
C VAL A 205 -10.86 9.25 -6.08
N PHE A 206 -10.11 8.59 -5.18
CA PHE A 206 -9.74 9.13 -3.88
C PHE A 206 -8.97 10.45 -4.02
N GLN A 207 -7.92 10.48 -4.85
CA GLN A 207 -7.13 11.70 -5.08
C GLN A 207 -7.97 12.84 -5.68
N LEU A 208 -8.91 12.53 -6.57
CA LEU A 208 -9.83 13.51 -7.13
C LEU A 208 -10.66 14.17 -6.04
N PHE A 209 -11.35 13.37 -5.21
CA PHE A 209 -12.19 13.91 -4.13
C PHE A 209 -11.34 14.58 -3.03
N PHE A 210 -10.14 14.08 -2.76
CA PHE A 210 -9.23 14.69 -1.80
C PHE A 210 -8.86 16.11 -2.24
N ARG A 211 -8.54 16.28 -3.53
CA ARG A 211 -8.30 17.61 -4.13
C ARG A 211 -9.53 18.50 -4.03
N MET A 212 -10.73 17.98 -4.29
CA MET A 212 -11.98 18.76 -4.17
C MET A 212 -12.26 19.22 -2.74
N VAL A 213 -11.95 18.39 -1.74
CA VAL A 213 -12.08 18.73 -0.31
C VAL A 213 -11.07 19.82 0.06
N MET A 214 -9.84 19.77 -0.49
CA MET A 214 -8.83 20.82 -0.32
C MET A 214 -9.13 22.11 -1.10
N GLY A 215 -10.27 22.18 -1.82
CA GLY A 215 -10.68 23.36 -2.59
C GLY A 215 -10.08 23.45 -4.00
N ASN A 216 -9.40 22.41 -4.47
CA ASN A 216 -8.86 22.32 -5.83
C ASN A 216 -9.89 21.67 -6.78
N ASN A 217 -9.79 21.93 -8.09
CA ASN A 217 -10.67 21.36 -9.14
C ASN A 217 -12.16 21.72 -9.01
N SER A 218 -12.48 23.02 -9.08
CA SER A 218 -13.86 23.52 -8.97
C SER A 218 -14.72 23.37 -10.24
N ASP A 219 -14.12 23.02 -11.38
CA ASP A 219 -14.83 22.95 -12.67
C ASP A 219 -14.86 21.53 -13.26
N TRP A 220 -15.94 21.21 -13.98
CA TRP A 220 -16.14 19.93 -14.67
C TRP A 220 -15.02 19.61 -15.66
N GLY A 221 -14.50 20.62 -16.38
CA GLY A 221 -13.38 20.44 -17.30
C GLY A 221 -12.11 20.00 -16.58
N SER A 222 -11.84 20.55 -15.38
CA SER A 222 -10.68 20.17 -14.56
C SER A 222 -10.78 18.74 -14.04
N ILE A 223 -11.98 18.27 -13.71
CA ILE A 223 -12.24 16.91 -13.23
C ILE A 223 -12.01 15.90 -14.36
N ILE A 224 -12.61 16.13 -15.52
CA ILE A 224 -12.46 15.23 -16.68
C ILE A 224 -11.00 15.19 -17.11
N LYS A 225 -10.34 16.36 -17.18
CA LYS A 225 -8.90 16.43 -17.48
C LYS A 225 -8.08 15.64 -16.47
N PHE A 226 -8.36 15.79 -15.18
CA PHE A 226 -7.66 15.05 -14.12
C PHE A 226 -7.83 13.53 -14.29
N LEU A 227 -9.06 13.05 -14.47
CA LEU A 227 -9.34 11.63 -14.65
C LEU A 227 -8.67 11.05 -15.91
N VAL A 228 -8.80 11.74 -17.04
CA VAL A 228 -8.19 11.30 -18.31
C VAL A 228 -6.67 11.30 -18.19
N GLN A 229 -6.07 12.36 -17.66
CA GLN A 229 -4.62 12.45 -17.49
C GLN A 229 -4.09 11.39 -16.53
N ASN A 230 -4.76 11.15 -15.40
CA ASN A 230 -4.31 10.17 -14.41
C ASN A 230 -4.43 8.74 -14.93
N SER A 231 -5.54 8.40 -15.58
CA SER A 231 -5.76 7.03 -16.07
C SER A 231 -4.94 6.72 -17.32
N PHE A 232 -5.03 7.55 -18.37
CA PHE A 232 -4.31 7.29 -19.62
C PHE A 232 -2.81 7.62 -19.51
N GLY A 233 -2.44 8.63 -18.72
CA GLY A 233 -1.04 8.93 -18.45
C GLY A 233 -0.34 7.79 -17.70
N ALA A 234 -1.00 7.20 -16.71
CA ALA A 234 -0.46 6.05 -15.99
C ALA A 234 -0.24 4.84 -16.90
N VAL A 235 -1.22 4.51 -17.75
CA VAL A 235 -1.12 3.43 -18.74
C VAL A 235 0.00 3.71 -19.75
N GLY A 236 0.10 4.94 -20.26
CA GLY A 236 1.16 5.33 -21.20
C GLY A 236 2.57 5.18 -20.62
N ILE A 237 2.78 5.63 -19.38
CA ILE A 237 4.06 5.45 -18.67
C ILE A 237 4.34 3.97 -18.42
N GLY A 238 3.34 3.19 -18.02
CA GLY A 238 3.48 1.75 -17.81
C GLY A 238 3.89 1.01 -19.08
N ILE A 239 3.31 1.38 -20.23
CA ILE A 239 3.71 0.86 -21.54
C ILE A 239 5.15 1.20 -21.87
N ALA A 240 5.54 2.46 -21.68
CA ALA A 240 6.90 2.91 -21.97
C ALA A 240 7.95 2.14 -21.16
N PHE A 241 7.75 2.02 -19.84
CA PHE A 241 8.67 1.27 -18.98
C PHE A 241 8.59 -0.24 -19.21
N GLY A 242 7.42 -0.81 -19.53
CA GLY A 242 7.26 -2.22 -19.86
C GLY A 242 8.06 -2.60 -21.11
N ILE A 243 7.91 -1.82 -22.18
CA ILE A 243 8.70 -1.99 -23.41
C ILE A 243 10.20 -1.82 -23.12
N ALA A 244 10.59 -0.79 -22.36
CA ALA A 244 11.99 -0.57 -21.99
C ALA A 244 12.56 -1.77 -21.21
N SER A 245 11.79 -2.33 -20.27
CA SER A 245 12.14 -3.53 -19.50
C SER A 245 12.37 -4.73 -20.43
N VAL A 246 11.42 -5.02 -21.33
CA VAL A 246 11.53 -6.13 -22.29
C VAL A 246 12.74 -5.94 -23.20
N LEU A 247 13.00 -4.73 -23.66
CA LEU A 247 14.18 -4.43 -24.48
C LEU A 247 15.48 -4.66 -23.69
N TRP A 248 15.56 -4.25 -22.43
CA TRP A 248 16.72 -4.50 -21.59
C TRP A 248 16.91 -6.01 -21.35
N LEU A 249 15.85 -6.72 -20.98
CA LEU A 249 15.90 -8.16 -20.71
C LEU A 249 16.38 -8.98 -21.92
N ARG A 250 16.13 -8.52 -23.15
CA ARG A 250 16.68 -9.16 -24.37
C ARG A 250 18.20 -9.14 -24.44
N PHE A 251 18.87 -8.20 -23.77
CA PHE A 251 20.33 -8.14 -23.70
C PHE A 251 20.92 -8.93 -22.51
N VAL A 252 20.08 -9.42 -21.60
CA VAL A 252 20.50 -10.19 -20.42
C VAL A 252 20.47 -11.68 -20.74
N PHE A 253 21.65 -12.26 -20.97
CA PHE A 253 21.77 -13.68 -21.32
C PHE A 253 22.09 -14.53 -20.09
N ASN A 254 21.19 -15.47 -19.78
CA ASN A 254 21.39 -16.56 -18.83
C ASN A 254 21.77 -16.15 -17.39
N ASP A 255 21.37 -14.95 -16.96
CA ASP A 255 21.55 -14.46 -15.60
C ASP A 255 20.19 -14.16 -14.95
N ILE A 256 19.71 -15.10 -14.15
CA ILE A 256 18.41 -15.01 -13.44
C ILE A 256 18.42 -13.88 -12.41
N VAL A 257 19.57 -13.63 -11.76
CA VAL A 257 19.68 -12.59 -10.73
C VAL A 257 19.52 -11.21 -11.38
N VAL A 258 20.15 -11.00 -12.54
CA VAL A 258 19.98 -9.76 -13.30
C VAL A 258 18.54 -9.62 -13.79
N GLN A 259 17.90 -10.67 -14.30
CA GLN A 259 16.51 -10.61 -14.74
C GLN A 259 15.57 -10.17 -13.61
N ILE A 260 15.67 -10.78 -12.42
CA ILE A 260 14.87 -10.42 -11.24
C ILE A 260 15.17 -8.99 -10.79
N THR A 261 16.46 -8.61 -10.76
CA THR A 261 16.86 -7.27 -10.31
C THR A 261 16.34 -6.20 -11.27
N VAL A 262 16.39 -6.44 -12.59
CA VAL A 262 15.87 -5.50 -13.60
C VAL A 262 14.36 -5.37 -13.49
N THR A 263 13.61 -6.47 -13.41
CA THR A 263 12.14 -6.41 -13.35
C THR A 263 11.66 -5.72 -12.08
N LEU A 264 12.26 -6.00 -10.92
CA LEU A 264 11.97 -5.29 -9.68
C LEU A 264 12.41 -3.83 -9.76
N SER A 265 13.61 -3.52 -10.23
CA SER A 265 14.07 -2.13 -10.30
C SER A 265 13.17 -1.29 -11.18
N VAL A 266 12.79 -1.80 -12.36
CA VAL A 266 11.93 -1.08 -13.30
C VAL A 266 10.53 -0.87 -12.71
N SER A 267 9.98 -1.81 -11.94
CA SER A 267 8.67 -1.60 -11.31
C SER A 267 8.68 -0.45 -10.31
N TYR A 268 9.73 -0.32 -9.49
CA TYR A 268 9.91 0.83 -8.59
C TYR A 268 10.11 2.13 -9.36
N PHE A 269 11.00 2.15 -10.36
CA PHE A 269 11.22 3.34 -11.17
C PHE A 269 9.94 3.79 -11.88
N ALA A 270 9.17 2.87 -12.44
CA ALA A 270 7.91 3.17 -13.10
C ALA A 270 6.88 3.74 -12.11
N TYR A 271 6.74 3.12 -10.92
CA TYR A 271 5.83 3.59 -9.87
C TYR A 271 6.12 5.03 -9.47
N TYR A 272 7.37 5.34 -9.07
CA TYR A 272 7.72 6.68 -8.59
C TYR A 272 7.79 7.71 -9.71
N THR A 273 8.16 7.33 -10.93
CA THR A 273 8.08 8.25 -12.08
C THR A 273 6.63 8.63 -12.36
N ALA A 274 5.70 7.68 -12.29
CA ALA A 274 4.28 7.99 -12.43
C ALA A 274 3.76 8.85 -11.28
N GLN A 275 3.99 8.42 -10.04
CA GLN A 275 3.41 9.02 -8.84
C GLN A 275 3.99 10.41 -8.52
N GLU A 276 5.32 10.53 -8.45
CA GLU A 276 6.00 11.75 -7.99
C GLU A 276 6.26 12.74 -9.13
N TRP A 277 6.68 12.25 -10.31
CA TRP A 277 7.12 13.14 -11.40
C TRP A 277 5.96 13.52 -12.32
N ALA A 278 5.14 12.54 -12.72
CA ALA A 278 4.02 12.78 -13.64
C ALA A 278 2.71 13.13 -12.91
N GLY A 279 2.61 12.86 -11.61
CA GLY A 279 1.40 13.08 -10.82
C GLY A 279 0.22 12.24 -11.31
N VAL A 280 0.49 11.02 -11.78
CA VAL A 280 -0.50 10.02 -12.24
C VAL A 280 -0.44 8.76 -11.38
N SER A 281 -1.41 7.85 -11.52
CA SER A 281 -1.51 6.66 -10.67
C SER A 281 -0.33 5.69 -10.85
N GLY A 282 0.56 5.63 -9.86
CA GLY A 282 1.65 4.64 -9.83
C GLY A 282 1.14 3.19 -9.86
N ILE A 283 -0.04 2.94 -9.28
CA ILE A 283 -0.66 1.60 -9.26
C ILE A 283 -1.02 1.13 -10.68
N LEU A 284 -1.73 1.96 -11.44
CA LEU A 284 -2.09 1.64 -12.83
C LEU A 284 -0.85 1.54 -13.74
N THR A 285 0.19 2.33 -13.46
CA THR A 285 1.46 2.25 -14.17
C THR A 285 2.16 0.92 -13.96
N VAL A 286 2.34 0.49 -12.70
CA VAL A 286 2.98 -0.81 -12.40
C VAL A 286 2.14 -1.96 -12.91
N MET A 287 0.81 -1.86 -12.82
CA MET A 287 -0.08 -2.85 -13.40
C MET A 287 0.14 -3.03 -14.89
N THR A 288 0.11 -1.91 -15.62
CA THR A 288 0.29 -1.92 -17.07
C THR A 288 1.67 -2.44 -17.44
N LEU A 289 2.70 -2.05 -16.68
CA LEU A 289 4.06 -2.56 -16.85
C LEU A 289 4.15 -4.08 -16.65
N GLY A 290 3.55 -4.64 -15.60
CA GLY A 290 3.63 -6.07 -15.32
C GLY A 290 2.87 -6.95 -16.31
N ILE A 291 1.87 -6.39 -17.01
CA ILE A 291 1.12 -7.09 -18.07
C ILE A 291 1.90 -7.20 -19.38
N ILE A 292 2.90 -6.33 -19.60
CA ILE A 292 3.66 -6.21 -20.87
C ILE A 292 4.88 -7.12 -20.87
#